data_AF-A0A926T7I1-F1
#
_entry.id   AF-A0A926T7I1-F1
#
_cell.length_a   1.000
_cell.length_b   1.000
_cell.length_c   1.000
_cell.angle_alpha   90.00
_cell.angle_beta   90.00
_cell.angle_gamma   90.00
#
_symmetry.space_group_name_H-M   'P 1'
#
loop_
_entity.id
_entity.type
_entity.pdbx_description
1 polymer ?
#
loop_
_entity_poly.entity_id
_entity_poly.type
_entity_poly.pdbx_seq_one_letter_code
_entity_poly.pdbx_strand_id
1 'polypeptide(L)' 'METRVNENNIRRKDLITSLLTGLIIGAIAGAPIGWFVHQYYAEQRLAQILICREKNRNQPEATVQQICGSRF' A
#
# COMPACT_ATOMS: atom_id res chain seq x y z
N MET A 1 24.49 -0.68 51.41
CA MET A 1 24.56 0.20 50.23
C MET A 1 23.27 -0.03 49.45
N GLU A 2 22.26 0.80 49.68
CA GLU A 2 20.94 0.69 49.03
C GLU A 2 21.06 1.13 47.56
N THR A 3 20.84 0.20 46.65
CA THR A 3 20.60 0.52 45.24
C THR A 3 19.21 1.12 45.11
N ARG A 4 19.11 2.45 45.14
CA ARG A 4 17.89 3.16 44.72
C ARG A 4 17.79 3.09 43.19
N VAL A 5 17.28 1.96 42.70
CA VAL A 5 16.89 1.83 41.29
C VAL A 5 15.71 2.77 41.08
N ASN A 6 15.95 3.84 40.33
CA ASN A 6 14.92 4.75 39.84
C ASN A 6 14.07 4.03 38.78
N GLU A 7 13.22 3.11 39.25
CA GLU A 7 12.49 2.12 38.45
C GLU A 7 11.37 2.74 37.59
N ASN A 8 10.90 3.94 37.96
CA ASN A 8 9.77 4.60 37.30
C ASN A 8 10.11 5.26 35.94
N ASN A 9 11.38 5.48 35.61
CA ASN A 9 11.80 6.07 34.33
C ASN A 9 12.16 5.01 33.27
N ILE A 10 12.71 3.86 33.70
CA ILE A 10 13.20 2.80 32.81
C ILE A 10 12.04 2.13 32.05
N ARG A 11 10.95 1.78 32.75
CA ARG A 11 9.79 1.10 32.14
C ARG A 11 9.09 1.92 31.04
N ARG A 12 9.13 3.26 31.11
CA ARG A 12 8.40 4.11 30.14
C ARG A 12 9.12 4.18 28.79
N LYS A 13 10.46 4.23 28.80
CA LYS A 13 11.28 4.19 27.58
C LYS A 13 11.25 2.82 26.92
N ASP A 14 11.28 1.75 27.71
CA ASP A 14 11.21 0.39 27.18
C ASP A 14 9.85 0.08 26.56
N LEU A 15 8.76 0.61 27.12
CA LEU A 15 7.42 0.47 26.55
C LEU A 15 7.30 1.15 25.18
N ILE A 16 7.79 2.39 25.06
CA ILE A 16 7.77 3.15 23.81
C ILE A 16 8.65 2.47 22.77
N THR A 17 9.83 2.00 23.16
CA THR A 17 10.75 1.29 22.27
C THR A 17 10.11 -0.01 21.78
N SER A 18 9.52 -0.81 22.67
CA SER A 18 8.84 -2.05 22.32
C SER A 18 7.67 -1.83 21.36
N LEU A 19 6.86 -0.79 21.59
CA LEU A 19 5.74 -0.42 20.73
C LEU A 19 6.21 0.01 19.33
N LEU A 20 7.26 0.83 19.26
CA LEU A 20 7.88 1.26 18.01
C LEU A 20 8.44 0.07 17.23
N THR A 21 9.16 -0.85 17.88
CA THR A 21 9.64 -2.07 17.21
C THR A 21 8.49 -2.93 16.68
N GLY A 22 7.41 -3.11 17.47
CA GLY A 22 6.23 -3.84 17.03
C GLY A 22 5.55 -3.18 15.82
N LEU A 23 5.43 -1.85 15.82
CA LEU A 23 4.88 -1.08 14.72
C LEU A 23 5.74 -1.20 13.45
N ILE A 24 7.06 -1.07 13.58
CA ILE A 24 7.99 -1.16 12.44
C ILE A 24 7.93 -2.55 11.81
N ILE A 25 7.97 -3.60 12.63
CA ILE A 25 7.87 -4.99 12.13
C ILE A 25 6.51 -5.23 11.48
N GLY A 26 5.42 -4.77 12.12
CA GLY A 26 4.07 -4.87 11.58
C GLY A 26 3.89 -4.11 10.27
N ALA A 27 4.49 -2.92 10.15
CA ALA A 27 4.46 -2.11 8.92
C ALA A 27 5.28 -2.76 7.80
N ILE A 28 6.47 -3.30 8.09
CA ILE A 28 7.30 -3.99 7.09
C ILE A 28 6.61 -5.27 6.60
N ALA A 29 5.89 -5.98 7.46
CA ALA A 29 5.13 -7.17 7.06
C ALA A 29 3.82 -6.81 6.32
N GLY A 30 3.12 -5.75 6.74
CA GLY A 30 1.80 -5.38 6.20
C GLY A 30 1.83 -4.46 4.97
N ALA A 31 2.79 -3.53 4.89
CA ALA A 31 2.92 -2.60 3.77
C ALA A 31 3.16 -3.26 2.40
N PRO A 32 4.04 -4.28 2.24
CA PRO A 32 4.23 -4.92 0.94
C PRO A 32 2.96 -5.63 0.45
N ILE A 33 2.12 -6.14 1.36
CA ILE A 33 0.84 -6.75 1.00
C ILE A 33 -0.13 -5.69 0.44
N GLY A 34 -0.24 -4.55 1.12
CA GLY A 34 -1.08 -3.43 0.65
C GLY A 34 -0.62 -2.86 -0.69
N TRP A 35 0.70 -2.69 -0.87
CA TRP A 35 1.29 -2.22 -2.13
C TRP A 35 1.07 -3.19 -3.28
N PHE A 36 1.27 -4.49 -3.05
CA PHE A 36 1.09 -5.52 -4.08
C PHE A 36 -0.36 -5.59 -4.57
N VAL A 37 -1.33 -5.54 -3.65
CA VAL A 37 -2.76 -5.49 -4.02
C VAL A 37 -3.06 -4.24 -4.85
N HIS A 38 -2.56 -3.07 -4.44
CA HIS A 38 -2.78 -1.83 -5.18
C HIS A 38 -2.18 -1.89 -6.60
N GLN A 39 -0.95 -2.41 -6.73
CA GLN A 39 -0.27 -2.54 -8.01
C GLN A 39 -1.01 -3.53 -8.92
N TYR A 40 -1.48 -4.66 -8.39
CA TYR A 40 -2.22 -5.66 -9.16
C TYR A 40 -3.58 -5.12 -9.64
N TYR A 41 -4.30 -4.38 -8.81
CA TYR A 41 -5.56 -3.74 -9.19
C TYR A 41 -5.37 -2.64 -10.23
N ALA A 42 -4.30 -1.83 -10.09
CA ALA A 42 -3.94 -0.83 -11.09
C ALA A 42 -3.64 -1.51 -12.44
N GLU A 43 -2.78 -2.52 -12.47
CA GLU A 43 -2.45 -3.30 -13.67
C GLU A 43 -3.68 -3.95 -14.32
N GLN A 44 -4.60 -4.51 -13.53
CA GLN A 44 -5.84 -5.12 -14.06
C GLN A 44 -6.74 -4.09 -14.75
N ARG A 45 -6.91 -2.92 -14.16
CA ARG A 45 -7.74 -1.85 -14.74
C ARG A 45 -7.14 -1.38 -16.07
N LEU A 46 -5.81 -1.27 -16.09
CA LEU A 46 -5.04 -0.92 -17.27
C LEU A 46 -5.15 -1.97 -18.39
N ALA A 47 -5.12 -3.25 -18.03
CA ALA A 47 -5.29 -4.36 -18.98
C ALA A 47 -6.70 -4.38 -19.59
N GLN A 48 -7.75 -4.14 -18.79
CA GLN A 48 -9.13 -4.10 -19.30
C GLN A 48 -9.35 -2.96 -20.31
N ILE A 49 -8.79 -1.78 -20.05
CA ILE A 49 -8.85 -0.64 -20.98
C ILE A 49 -8.11 -0.98 -22.29
N LEU A 50 -6.93 -1.61 -22.21
CA LEU A 50 -6.15 -2.01 -23.38
C LEU A 50 -6.89 -3.06 -24.24
N ILE A 51 -7.43 -4.10 -23.61
CA ILE A 51 -8.18 -5.16 -24.32
C ILE A 51 -9.41 -4.57 -25.00
N CYS A 52 -10.13 -3.67 -24.32
CA CYS A 52 -11.30 -3.01 -24.88
C CYS A 52 -10.93 -2.09 -26.07
N ARG A 53 -9.83 -1.34 -25.97
CA ARG A 53 -9.30 -0.51 -27.07
C ARG A 53 -8.89 -1.36 -28.27
N GLU A 54 -8.22 -2.49 -28.05
CA GLU A 54 -7.81 -3.39 -29.15
C GLU A 54 -9.04 -3.97 -29.86
N LYS A 55 -10.07 -4.36 -29.11
CA LYS A 55 -11.34 -4.86 -29.66
C LYS A 55 -12.13 -3.80 -30.44
N ASN A 56 -11.97 -2.52 -30.09
CA ASN A 56 -12.65 -1.39 -30.72
C ASN A 56 -11.72 -0.52 -31.57
N ARG A 57 -10.57 -1.06 -32.02
CA ARG A 57 -9.56 -0.33 -32.80
C ARG A 57 -10.10 0.27 -34.12
N ASN A 58 -11.20 -0.28 -34.63
CA ASN A 58 -11.89 0.23 -35.83
C ASN A 58 -12.79 1.46 -35.56
N GLN A 59 -12.95 1.87 -34.31
CA GLN A 59 -13.75 3.02 -33.92
C GLN A 59 -12.87 4.26 -33.65
N PRO A 60 -13.37 5.48 -33.90
CA PRO A 60 -12.63 6.70 -33.64
C PRO A 60 -12.23 6.81 -32.16
N GLU A 61 -11.01 7.30 -31.90
CA GLU A 61 -10.40 7.25 -30.56
C GLU A 61 -11.23 7.94 -29.47
N ALA A 62 -11.98 8.98 -29.82
CA ALA A 62 -12.90 9.68 -28.91
C ALA A 62 -14.02 8.76 -28.40
N THR A 63 -14.56 7.90 -29.26
CA THR A 63 -15.60 6.93 -28.89
C THR A 63 -15.02 5.77 -28.08
N VAL A 64 -13.80 5.32 -28.43
CA VAL A 64 -13.12 4.26 -27.68
C VAL A 64 -12.81 4.70 -26.24
N GLN A 65 -12.42 5.95 -26.02
CA GLN A 65 -12.21 6.48 -24.65
C GLN A 65 -13.51 6.57 -23.84
N GLN A 66 -14.64 6.87 -24.46
CA GLN A 66 -15.95 6.89 -23.78
C GLN A 66 -16.44 5.49 -23.38
N ILE A 67 -16.19 4.48 -24.22
CA ILE A 67 -16.64 3.10 -23.99
C ILE A 67 -15.69 2.35 -23.05
N CYS A 68 -14.40 2.44 -23.32
CA CYS A 68 -13.37 1.67 -22.61
C CYS A 68 -12.79 2.43 -21.41
N GLY A 69 -13.11 3.71 -21.25
CA GLY A 69 -12.53 4.59 -20.24
C GLY A 69 -11.17 5.15 -20.65
N SER A 70 -10.81 6.27 -20.02
CA SER A 70 -9.49 6.88 -20.16
C SER A 70 -8.54 6.32 -19.10
N ARG A 71 -7.27 6.13 -19.49
CA ARG A 71 -6.16 5.77 -18.59
C ARG A 71 -5.73 6.96 -17.72
N PHE A 72 -6.26 8.15 -18.00
CA PHE A 72 -5.97 9.47 -17.42
C PHE A 72 -7.24 10.17 -16.96
#